data_AF-A0A0C2GBS8-F1
#
_entry.id   AF-A0A0C2GBS8-F1
#
_cell.length_a   1.000
_cell.length_b   1.000
_cell.length_c   1.000
_cell.angle_alpha   90.00
_cell.angle_beta   90.00
_cell.angle_gamma   90.00
#
_symmetry.space_group_name_H-M   'P 1'
#
loop_
_entity.id
_entity.type
_entity.pdbx_description
1 polymer ?
#
loop_
_entity_poly.entity_id
_entity_poly.type
_entity_poly.pdbx_seq_one_letter_code
_entity_poly.pdbx_strand_id
1 'polypeptide(L)'
;LNSYIPHGNGTSSLPLEGLFGHYRFADVPKLKAIFYAEFDIEIGPVIRYQIPEDQNVVSPERFSAFSAAIIPKDEMLNRLIKLNFRDYKVMGHPIGLKHETWYGRGQLNFNMCFVVAKESTIDCMYEPLVQKFAEYLVDLEMECGFLHIAEKRAQLPTIMRKVFTDLNTCGECVLPVTELTTLYLKLCPSYRGVEPPKVGY
;
A
#
# COMPACT_ATOMS: atom_id res chain seq x y z
N LEU A 1 -41.45 -21.08 38.10
CA LEU A 1 -41.14 -19.64 38.06
C LEU A 1 -40.21 -19.43 36.87
N ASN A 2 -40.72 -18.83 35.80
CA ASN A 2 -39.96 -18.47 34.60
C ASN A 2 -38.88 -17.44 34.91
N SER A 3 -37.71 -17.55 34.28
CA SER A 3 -37.02 -16.38 33.73
C SER A 3 -36.07 -16.77 32.60
N TYR A 4 -36.34 -16.17 31.45
CA TYR A 4 -35.70 -16.23 30.14
C TYR A 4 -34.45 -15.32 30.08
N ILE A 5 -33.34 -15.79 29.47
CA ILE A 5 -32.44 -15.19 28.42
C ILE A 5 -32.11 -13.65 28.53
N PRO A 6 -30.85 -13.16 28.34
CA PRO A 6 -30.11 -13.39 27.09
C PRO A 6 -28.59 -13.58 27.07
N HIS A 7 -28.19 -14.23 25.97
CA HIS A 7 -26.89 -14.20 25.33
C HIS A 7 -26.38 -12.78 25.08
N GLY A 8 -25.13 -12.51 25.46
CA GLY A 8 -24.35 -11.37 25.00
C GLY A 8 -23.15 -11.87 24.20
N ASN A 9 -23.30 -11.93 22.88
CA ASN A 9 -22.21 -12.15 21.94
C ASN A 9 -21.51 -10.80 21.75
N GLY A 10 -20.37 -10.60 22.41
CA GLY A 10 -19.57 -9.39 22.31
C GLY A 10 -18.13 -9.75 22.01
N THR A 11 -17.80 -9.93 20.73
CA THR A 11 -16.41 -9.87 20.26
C THR A 11 -15.93 -8.43 20.44
N SER A 12 -15.45 -8.11 21.64
CA SER A 12 -14.65 -6.91 21.87
C SER A 12 -13.29 -7.14 21.23
N SER A 13 -13.06 -6.57 20.05
CA SER A 13 -11.70 -6.40 19.51
C SER A 13 -10.95 -5.44 20.44
N LEU A 14 -10.23 -6.00 21.42
CA LEU A 14 -9.25 -5.25 22.20
C LEU A 14 -8.25 -4.62 21.22
N PRO A 15 -7.93 -3.32 21.33
CA PRO A 15 -6.82 -2.76 20.57
C PRO A 15 -5.57 -3.53 20.99
N LEU A 16 -4.83 -4.05 20.01
CA LEU A 16 -3.55 -4.71 20.26
C LEU A 16 -2.63 -3.73 21.00
N GLU A 17 -2.54 -3.85 22.32
CA GLU A 17 -1.45 -3.31 23.13
C GLU A 17 -0.16 -4.10 22.87
N GLY A 18 0.18 -4.27 21.58
CA GLY A 18 1.44 -4.85 21.15
C GLY A 18 2.49 -3.76 21.06
N LEU A 19 3.61 -3.94 21.77
CA LEU A 19 4.83 -3.16 21.56
C LEU A 19 5.46 -3.55 20.22
N PHE A 20 5.63 -2.57 19.32
CA PHE A 20 6.44 -2.66 18.12
C PHE A 20 7.83 -2.07 18.44
N GLY A 21 8.70 -2.87 19.07
CA GLY A 21 9.96 -2.38 19.62
C GLY A 21 9.68 -1.43 20.80
N HIS A 22 10.08 -0.15 20.67
CA HIS A 22 9.74 0.90 21.64
C HIS A 22 8.44 1.65 21.31
N TYR A 23 7.81 1.38 20.15
CA TYR A 23 6.63 2.11 19.68
C TYR A 23 5.35 1.35 20.03
N ARG A 24 4.30 2.07 20.44
CA ARG A 24 2.96 1.51 20.51
C ARG A 24 2.33 1.54 19.13
N PHE A 25 1.39 0.64 18.83
CA PHE A 25 0.63 0.71 17.58
C PHE A 25 -0.09 2.05 17.37
N ALA A 26 -0.43 2.75 18.47
CA ALA A 26 -1.00 4.09 18.44
C ALA A 26 -0.04 5.15 17.85
N ASP A 27 1.27 4.94 17.97
CA ASP A 27 2.29 5.87 17.47
C ASP A 27 2.54 5.69 15.97
N VAL A 28 2.14 4.53 15.42
CA VAL A 28 2.27 4.22 14.00
C VAL A 28 1.40 5.19 13.17
N PRO A 29 1.99 5.94 12.24
CA PRO A 29 1.27 6.87 11.39
C PRO A 29 0.23 6.12 10.57
N LYS A 30 -1.02 6.55 10.66
CA LYS A 30 -2.10 5.98 9.87
C LYS A 30 -1.93 6.36 8.40
N LEU A 31 -2.19 5.39 7.53
CA LEU A 31 -2.37 5.64 6.11
C LEU A 31 -3.58 6.57 5.94
N LYS A 32 -3.36 7.66 5.22
CA LYS A 32 -4.40 8.58 4.77
C LYS A 32 -5.04 8.06 3.49
N ALA A 33 -4.24 7.49 2.59
CA ALA A 33 -4.71 6.83 1.40
C ALA A 33 -3.72 5.78 0.88
N ILE A 34 -4.22 4.86 0.07
CA ILE A 34 -3.45 4.05 -0.87
C ILE A 34 -4.02 4.31 -2.26
N PHE A 35 -3.17 4.56 -3.25
CA PHE A 35 -3.63 4.71 -4.62
C PHE A 35 -2.76 3.93 -5.61
N TYR A 36 -3.40 3.46 -6.67
CA TYR A 36 -2.76 2.83 -7.82
C TYR A 36 -2.82 3.80 -8.99
N ALA A 37 -1.65 4.13 -9.52
CA ALA A 37 -1.49 4.98 -10.69
C ALA A 37 -0.87 4.18 -11.84
N GLU A 38 -1.22 4.53 -13.07
CA GLU A 38 -0.65 3.94 -14.28
C GLU A 38 -0.46 4.97 -15.38
N PHE A 39 0.35 4.62 -16.38
CA PHE A 39 0.48 5.42 -17.60
C PHE A 39 -0.60 5.03 -18.59
N ASP A 40 -1.52 5.95 -18.86
CA ASP A 40 -2.49 5.86 -19.94
C ASP A 40 -1.88 6.41 -21.24
N ILE A 41 -2.11 5.75 -22.37
CA ILE A 41 -1.49 6.14 -23.66
C ILE A 41 -2.04 7.46 -24.18
N GLU A 42 -3.32 7.75 -23.92
CA GLU A 42 -3.99 8.95 -24.43
C GLU A 42 -3.87 10.12 -23.45
N ILE A 43 -3.99 9.83 -22.15
CA ILE A 43 -4.10 10.86 -21.11
C ILE A 43 -2.77 11.07 -20.37
N GLY A 44 -1.85 10.10 -20.42
CA GLY A 44 -0.61 10.10 -19.65
C GLY A 44 -0.78 9.54 -18.23
N PRO A 45 0.02 9.98 -17.26
CA PRO A 45 -0.09 9.50 -15.88
C PRO A 45 -1.47 9.78 -15.27
N VAL A 46 -2.13 8.74 -14.75
CA VAL A 46 -3.44 8.84 -14.09
C VAL A 46 -3.49 8.02 -12.82
N ILE A 47 -4.27 8.47 -11.84
CA ILE A 47 -4.70 7.62 -10.71
C ILE A 47 -5.91 6.84 -11.19
N ARG A 48 -5.78 5.50 -11.27
CA ARG A 48 -6.89 4.63 -11.67
C ARG A 48 -7.76 4.26 -10.48
N TYR A 49 -7.15 4.03 -9.31
CA TYR A 49 -7.85 3.67 -8.09
C TYR A 49 -7.25 4.40 -6.88
N GLN A 50 -8.08 4.84 -5.95
CA GLN A 50 -7.67 5.43 -4.69
C GLN A 50 -8.60 4.97 -3.57
N ILE A 51 -8.00 4.53 -2.47
CA ILE A 51 -8.67 4.16 -1.23
C ILE A 51 -8.23 5.14 -0.13
N PRO A 52 -9.15 5.67 0.68
CA PRO A 52 -10.60 5.51 0.57
C PRO A 52 -11.18 6.38 -0.58
N GLU A 53 -12.19 5.88 -1.30
CA GLU A 53 -12.75 6.55 -2.49
C GLU A 53 -13.47 7.86 -2.17
N ASP A 54 -14.10 7.93 -1.01
CA ASP A 54 -14.96 9.05 -0.58
C ASP A 54 -14.17 10.30 -0.19
N GLN A 55 -12.89 10.16 0.16
CA GLN A 55 -12.11 11.26 0.73
C GLN A 55 -11.28 12.03 -0.31
N ASN A 56 -11.10 11.48 -1.51
CA ASN A 56 -10.30 12.06 -2.60
C ASN A 56 -8.99 12.73 -2.13
N VAL A 57 -8.23 12.02 -1.28
CA VAL A 57 -7.04 12.55 -0.57
C VAL A 57 -6.01 13.12 -1.56
N VAL A 58 -5.78 12.40 -2.65
CA VAL A 58 -5.02 12.87 -3.81
C VAL A 58 -6.01 13.13 -4.95
N SER A 59 -6.42 14.40 -5.08
CA SER A 59 -7.25 14.84 -6.21
C SER A 59 -6.46 14.87 -7.52
N PRO A 60 -7.11 14.86 -8.70
CA PRO A 60 -6.43 14.99 -9.99
C PRO A 60 -5.53 16.22 -10.09
N GLU A 61 -5.95 17.37 -9.55
CA GLU A 61 -5.18 18.61 -9.55
C GLU A 61 -3.95 18.52 -8.65
N ARG A 62 -4.07 17.83 -7.51
CA ARG A 62 -2.92 17.55 -6.65
C ARG A 62 -1.96 16.61 -7.38
N PHE A 63 -2.48 15.52 -7.95
CA PHE A 63 -1.70 14.51 -8.65
C PHE A 63 -0.91 15.10 -9.82
N SER A 64 -1.51 15.99 -10.62
CA SER A 64 -0.83 16.61 -11.76
C SER A 64 0.45 17.37 -11.38
N ALA A 65 0.56 17.85 -10.14
CA ALA A 65 1.75 18.56 -9.67
C ALA A 65 2.97 17.65 -9.42
N PHE A 66 2.76 16.33 -9.25
CA PHE A 66 3.85 15.38 -8.95
C PHE A 66 3.74 14.06 -9.73
N SER A 67 2.85 13.98 -10.72
CA SER A 67 2.58 12.76 -11.48
C SER A 67 3.81 12.21 -12.21
N ALA A 68 4.69 13.08 -12.70
CA ALA A 68 5.96 12.70 -13.33
C ALA A 68 6.95 12.01 -12.37
N ALA A 69 6.80 12.21 -11.05
CA ALA A 69 7.58 11.47 -10.06
C ALA A 69 6.94 10.11 -9.74
N ILE A 70 5.60 10.02 -9.80
CA ILE A 70 4.86 8.77 -9.54
C ILE A 70 4.95 7.80 -10.70
N ILE A 71 4.83 8.29 -11.92
CA ILE A 71 4.99 7.53 -13.16
C ILE A 71 6.21 8.11 -13.89
N PRO A 72 7.43 7.78 -13.42
CA PRO A 72 8.64 8.35 -13.99
C PRO A 72 9.00 7.67 -15.31
N LYS A 73 10.02 8.23 -15.97
CA LYS A 73 10.64 7.61 -17.15
C LYS A 73 11.40 6.33 -16.76
N ASP A 74 11.64 5.47 -17.74
CA ASP A 74 12.24 4.13 -17.59
C ASP A 74 13.51 4.09 -16.72
N GLU A 75 14.37 5.10 -16.82
CA GLU A 75 15.64 5.19 -16.06
C GLU A 75 15.46 5.26 -14.53
N MET A 76 14.26 5.62 -14.08
CA MET A 76 13.91 5.86 -12.68
C MET A 76 12.87 4.85 -12.14
N LEU A 77 12.50 3.85 -12.95
CA LEU A 77 11.65 2.73 -12.51
C LEU A 77 12.41 1.79 -11.56
N ASN A 78 11.65 0.99 -10.81
CA ASN A 78 12.15 0.00 -9.86
C ASN A 78 13.01 0.60 -8.73
N ARG A 79 12.74 1.86 -8.37
CA ARG A 79 13.37 2.58 -7.25
C ARG A 79 12.29 3.11 -6.33
N LEU A 80 12.45 2.91 -5.02
CA LEU A 80 11.57 3.54 -4.04
C LEU A 80 11.56 5.06 -4.26
N ILE A 81 10.37 5.63 -4.43
CA ILE A 81 10.16 7.07 -4.48
C ILE A 81 9.49 7.53 -3.20
N LYS A 82 9.87 8.73 -2.76
CA LYS A 82 9.27 9.38 -1.60
C LYS A 82 9.24 10.88 -1.82
N LEU A 83 8.04 11.44 -1.81
CA LEU A 83 7.83 12.87 -2.03
C LEU A 83 7.03 13.48 -0.89
N ASN A 84 7.38 14.72 -0.55
CA ASN A 84 6.62 15.55 0.37
C ASN A 84 5.80 16.52 -0.47
N PHE A 85 4.47 16.49 -0.33
CA PHE A 85 3.59 17.40 -1.04
C PHE A 85 2.54 17.98 -0.10
N ARG A 86 2.57 19.30 0.08
CA ARG A 86 1.66 20.06 0.94
C ARG A 86 1.56 19.46 2.35
N ASP A 87 0.48 18.74 2.62
CA ASP A 87 0.00 18.17 3.87
C ASP A 87 0.25 16.65 3.99
N TYR A 88 0.85 16.02 2.98
CA TYR A 88 1.12 14.58 3.00
C TYR A 88 2.48 14.20 2.41
N LYS A 89 2.89 12.97 2.72
CA LYS A 89 4.01 12.26 2.10
C LYS A 89 3.45 11.13 1.26
N VAL A 90 3.97 10.96 0.05
CA VAL A 90 3.66 9.82 -0.82
C VAL A 90 4.90 8.97 -0.97
N MET A 91 4.74 7.68 -0.73
CA MET A 91 5.76 6.65 -0.97
C MET A 91 5.26 5.72 -2.05
N GLY A 92 6.08 5.41 -3.03
CA GLY A 92 5.74 4.55 -4.16
C GLY A 92 6.91 3.67 -4.58
N HIS A 93 6.62 2.64 -5.35
CA HIS A 93 7.64 1.84 -6.03
C HIS A 93 7.16 1.65 -7.49
N PRO A 94 7.53 2.57 -8.39
CA PRO A 94 7.09 2.53 -9.78
C PRO A 94 7.70 1.34 -10.50
N ILE A 95 6.86 0.60 -11.21
CA ILE A 95 7.20 -0.61 -11.94
C ILE A 95 6.98 -0.37 -13.43
N GLY A 96 7.89 -0.91 -14.25
CA GLY A 96 7.71 -1.05 -15.69
C GLY A 96 7.81 -2.51 -16.11
N LEU A 97 6.71 -3.07 -16.63
CA LEU A 97 6.66 -4.43 -17.15
C LEU A 97 6.57 -4.39 -18.67
N LYS A 98 7.57 -4.98 -19.34
CA LYS A 98 7.58 -5.07 -20.80
C LYS A 98 6.94 -6.37 -21.25
N HIS A 99 6.08 -6.29 -22.26
CA HIS A 99 5.53 -7.45 -22.94
C HIS A 99 5.20 -7.06 -24.38
N GLU A 100 5.64 -7.87 -25.34
CA GLU A 100 5.59 -7.51 -26.76
C GLU A 100 4.16 -7.32 -27.30
N THR A 101 3.20 -8.11 -26.80
CA THR A 101 1.83 -8.14 -27.33
C THR A 101 0.71 -7.71 -26.39
N TRP A 102 0.90 -7.75 -25.06
CA TRP A 102 -0.18 -7.46 -24.10
C TRP A 102 -0.43 -5.95 -23.96
N TYR A 103 0.60 -5.12 -24.14
CA TYR A 103 0.51 -3.69 -23.87
C TYR A 103 0.58 -2.90 -25.18
N GLY A 104 -0.34 -1.95 -25.38
CA GLY A 104 -0.37 -1.13 -26.61
C GLY A 104 0.91 -0.32 -26.89
N ARG A 105 1.74 -0.08 -25.87
CA ARG A 105 3.07 0.56 -25.97
C ARG A 105 4.24 -0.41 -25.76
N GLY A 106 3.96 -1.71 -25.68
CA GLY A 106 4.94 -2.75 -25.33
C GLY A 106 5.37 -2.73 -23.86
N GLN A 107 4.81 -1.85 -23.02
CA GLN A 107 5.11 -1.75 -21.60
C GLN A 107 3.92 -1.23 -20.78
N LEU A 108 3.70 -1.83 -19.63
CA LEU A 108 2.82 -1.36 -18.57
C LEU A 108 3.67 -0.63 -17.52
N ASN A 109 3.39 0.66 -17.31
CA ASN A 109 3.99 1.45 -16.24
C ASN A 109 2.93 1.72 -15.17
N PHE A 110 3.20 1.29 -13.95
CA PHE A 110 2.29 1.49 -12.83
C PHE A 110 3.04 1.79 -11.53
N ASN A 111 2.32 2.26 -10.52
CA ASN A 111 2.86 2.49 -9.19
C ASN A 111 1.78 2.28 -8.13
N MET A 112 2.08 1.49 -7.11
CA MET A 112 1.28 1.37 -5.89
C MET A 112 1.84 2.33 -4.84
N CYS A 113 1.04 3.28 -4.39
CA CYS A 113 1.48 4.39 -3.56
C CYS A 113 0.76 4.45 -2.22
N PHE A 114 1.50 4.65 -1.14
CA PHE A 114 0.98 4.86 0.21
C PHE A 114 1.12 6.33 0.60
N VAL A 115 0.07 6.88 1.21
CA VAL A 115 -0.01 8.28 1.60
C VAL A 115 -0.15 8.38 3.10
N VAL A 116 0.69 9.18 3.74
CA VAL A 116 0.65 9.47 5.19
C VAL A 116 0.69 10.96 5.44
N ALA A 117 0.28 11.40 6.63
CA ALA A 117 0.38 12.79 7.04
C ALA A 117 1.84 13.27 7.04
N LYS A 118 2.08 14.51 6.64
CA LYS A 118 3.44 15.08 6.53
C LYS A 118 4.18 15.11 7.87
N GLU A 119 3.44 15.30 8.95
CA GLU A 119 3.93 15.41 10.32
C GLU A 119 4.42 14.07 10.88
N SER A 120 4.11 12.97 10.19
CA SER A 120 4.63 11.66 10.56
C SER A 120 6.16 11.64 10.56
N THR A 121 6.77 11.16 11.64
CA THR A 121 8.24 11.05 11.78
C THR A 121 8.78 9.65 11.55
N ILE A 122 7.89 8.64 11.55
CA ILE A 122 8.23 7.22 11.41
C ILE A 122 7.60 6.59 10.17
N ASP A 123 7.29 7.40 9.16
CA ASP A 123 6.68 6.95 7.91
C ASP A 123 7.57 5.98 7.10
N CYS A 124 8.87 5.93 7.39
CA CYS A 124 9.80 4.97 6.77
C CYS A 124 9.42 3.49 7.01
N MET A 125 8.57 3.19 7.98
CA MET A 125 8.03 1.84 8.20
C MET A 125 7.21 1.32 7.01
N TYR A 126 6.64 2.21 6.18
CA TYR A 126 5.85 1.83 5.02
C TYR A 126 6.69 1.58 3.76
N GLU A 127 7.94 2.03 3.73
CA GLU A 127 8.79 1.91 2.53
C GLU A 127 8.96 0.45 2.05
N PRO A 128 9.27 -0.53 2.93
CA PRO A 128 9.36 -1.93 2.51
C PRO A 128 8.02 -2.51 2.09
N LEU A 129 6.91 -2.05 2.68
CA LEU A 129 5.56 -2.55 2.37
C LEU A 129 5.10 -2.09 0.99
N VAL A 130 5.40 -0.84 0.64
CA VAL A 130 5.10 -0.28 -0.69
C VAL A 130 5.84 -1.06 -1.78
N GLN A 131 7.14 -1.30 -1.58
CA GLN A 131 7.94 -2.10 -2.50
C GLN A 131 7.38 -3.53 -2.61
N LYS A 132 7.16 -4.19 -1.47
CA LYS A 132 6.68 -5.57 -1.45
C LYS A 132 5.29 -5.71 -2.10
N PHE A 133 4.41 -4.73 -1.92
CA PHE A 133 3.09 -4.75 -2.57
C PHE A 133 3.23 -4.55 -4.09
N ALA A 134 4.12 -3.66 -4.55
CA ALA A 134 4.41 -3.53 -5.98
C ALA A 134 4.96 -4.84 -6.58
N GLU A 135 5.87 -5.52 -5.88
CA GLU A 135 6.41 -6.84 -6.28
C GLU A 135 5.32 -7.91 -6.36
N TYR A 136 4.39 -7.98 -5.39
CA TYR A 136 3.25 -8.89 -5.49
C TYR A 136 2.35 -8.61 -6.69
N LEU A 137 2.18 -7.34 -7.09
CA LEU A 137 1.43 -7.01 -8.32
C LEU A 137 2.16 -7.46 -9.58
N VAL A 138 3.50 -7.46 -9.56
CA VAL A 138 4.31 -8.06 -10.64
C VAL A 138 4.08 -9.57 -10.71
N ASP A 139 4.13 -10.27 -9.58
CA ASP A 139 3.91 -11.71 -9.54
C ASP A 139 2.52 -12.07 -10.06
N LEU A 140 1.48 -11.35 -9.60
CA LEU A 140 0.10 -11.53 -10.08
C LEU A 140 -0.06 -11.24 -11.59
N GLU A 141 0.65 -10.23 -12.10
CA GLU A 141 0.67 -9.92 -13.52
C GLU A 141 1.32 -11.05 -14.33
N MET A 142 2.46 -11.56 -13.89
CA MET A 142 3.16 -12.68 -14.56
C MET A 142 2.39 -14.01 -14.46
N GLU A 143 1.72 -14.25 -13.33
CA GLU A 143 0.95 -15.47 -13.08
C GLU A 143 -0.28 -15.55 -13.98
N CYS A 144 -1.01 -14.43 -14.12
CA CYS A 144 -2.35 -14.50 -14.66
C CYS A 144 -2.84 -13.25 -15.39
N GLY A 145 -1.95 -12.29 -15.71
CA GLY A 145 -2.32 -11.02 -16.35
C GLY A 145 -3.25 -10.18 -15.49
N PHE A 146 -3.03 -10.14 -14.17
CA PHE A 146 -3.96 -9.55 -13.21
C PHE A 146 -4.29 -8.07 -13.46
N LEU A 147 -3.31 -7.25 -13.82
CA LEU A 147 -3.46 -5.84 -14.18
C LEU A 147 -3.83 -5.68 -15.67
N HIS A 148 -3.35 -6.55 -16.55
CA HIS A 148 -3.68 -6.49 -17.98
C HIS A 148 -5.16 -6.82 -18.27
N ILE A 149 -5.69 -7.86 -17.63
CA ILE A 149 -7.07 -8.33 -17.83
C ILE A 149 -8.03 -7.49 -16.99
N ALA A 150 -8.97 -6.81 -17.64
CA ALA A 150 -9.87 -5.85 -17.01
C ALA A 150 -10.71 -6.46 -15.88
N GLU A 151 -11.22 -7.67 -16.06
CA GLU A 151 -12.06 -8.38 -15.09
C GLU A 151 -11.28 -8.74 -13.81
N LYS A 152 -9.98 -9.05 -13.94
CA LYS A 152 -9.10 -9.32 -12.81
C LYS A 152 -8.68 -8.02 -12.13
N ARG A 153 -8.31 -7.01 -12.91
CA ARG A 153 -7.93 -5.69 -12.40
C ARG A 153 -9.06 -5.02 -11.63
N ALA A 154 -10.32 -5.31 -11.95
CA ALA A 154 -11.49 -4.84 -11.20
C ALA A 154 -11.51 -5.29 -9.73
N GLN A 155 -10.73 -6.31 -9.36
CA GLN A 155 -10.58 -6.78 -7.97
C GLN A 155 -9.56 -5.95 -7.17
N LEU A 156 -8.69 -5.19 -7.84
CA LEU A 156 -7.62 -4.42 -7.21
C LEU A 156 -8.12 -3.41 -6.15
N PRO A 157 -9.21 -2.64 -6.36
CA PRO A 157 -9.76 -1.76 -5.32
C PRO A 157 -10.14 -2.50 -4.04
N THR A 158 -10.69 -3.72 -4.15
CA THR A 158 -11.04 -4.55 -3.00
C THR A 158 -9.80 -4.99 -2.22
N ILE A 159 -8.74 -5.41 -2.93
CA ILE A 159 -7.44 -5.77 -2.34
C ILE A 159 -6.84 -4.55 -1.64
N MET A 160 -6.78 -3.41 -2.31
CA MET A 160 -6.27 -2.15 -1.76
C MET A 160 -7.03 -1.72 -0.50
N ARG A 161 -8.36 -1.88 -0.49
CA ARG A 161 -9.18 -1.56 0.69
C ARG A 161 -8.85 -2.46 1.87
N LYS A 162 -8.72 -3.77 1.65
CA LYS A 162 -8.36 -4.69 2.72
C LYS A 162 -6.97 -4.36 3.29
N VAL A 163 -5.99 -4.10 2.43
CA VAL A 163 -4.64 -3.67 2.85
C VAL A 163 -4.70 -2.37 3.64
N PHE A 164 -5.44 -1.36 3.16
CA PHE A 164 -5.61 -0.08 3.85
C PHE A 164 -6.21 -0.26 5.24
N THR A 165 -7.31 -1.00 5.35
CA THR A 165 -8.03 -1.25 6.60
C THR A 165 -7.18 -2.03 7.59
N ASP A 166 -6.58 -3.14 7.16
CA ASP A 166 -5.83 -4.04 8.02
C ASP A 166 -4.55 -3.36 8.54
N LEU A 167 -3.80 -2.68 7.67
CA LEU A 167 -2.61 -1.92 8.11
C LEU A 167 -2.98 -0.79 9.08
N ASN A 168 -4.10 -0.10 8.87
CA ASN A 168 -4.56 0.93 9.79
C ASN A 168 -5.10 0.38 11.12
N THR A 169 -5.61 -0.86 11.15
CA THR A 169 -6.31 -1.42 12.32
C THR A 169 -5.41 -2.31 13.19
N CYS A 170 -4.57 -3.14 12.59
CA CYS A 170 -3.70 -4.08 13.30
C CYS A 170 -2.23 -4.05 12.84
N GLY A 171 -1.91 -3.31 11.77
CA GLY A 171 -0.54 -3.13 11.29
C GLY A 171 0.00 -4.30 10.48
N GLU A 172 -0.84 -5.28 10.16
CA GLU A 172 -0.50 -6.39 9.28
C GLU A 172 -1.71 -6.78 8.43
N CYS A 173 -1.45 -7.19 7.19
CA CYS A 173 -2.42 -7.71 6.25
C CYS A 173 -1.90 -9.02 5.69
N VAL A 174 -2.68 -10.08 5.86
CA VAL A 174 -2.51 -11.35 5.15
C VAL A 174 -3.72 -11.55 4.25
N LEU A 175 -3.50 -11.68 2.95
CA LEU A 175 -4.58 -11.75 1.96
C LEU A 175 -4.23 -12.71 0.82
N PRO A 176 -4.85 -13.90 0.78
CA PRO A 176 -4.81 -14.77 -0.39
C PRO A 176 -5.51 -14.09 -1.56
N VAL A 177 -4.84 -13.96 -2.70
CA VAL A 177 -5.41 -13.35 -3.92
C VAL A 177 -5.65 -14.42 -4.99
N THR A 178 -4.68 -15.31 -5.17
CA THR A 178 -4.80 -16.49 -6.03
C THR A 178 -4.40 -17.74 -5.25
N GLU A 179 -4.44 -18.91 -5.89
CA GLU A 179 -3.97 -20.17 -5.29
C GLU A 179 -2.46 -20.14 -5.02
N LEU A 180 -1.69 -19.37 -5.79
CA LEU A 180 -0.23 -19.29 -5.70
C LEU A 180 0.25 -18.06 -4.93
N THR A 181 -0.52 -16.97 -4.96
CA THR A 181 -0.07 -15.68 -4.45
C THR A 181 -0.91 -15.21 -3.25
N THR A 182 -0.24 -15.11 -2.10
CA THR A 182 -0.78 -14.51 -0.87
C THR A 182 0.05 -13.28 -0.48
N LEU A 183 -0.62 -12.15 -0.30
CA LEU A 183 0.00 -10.91 0.13
C LEU A 183 0.26 -10.96 1.64
N TYR A 184 1.52 -10.84 2.04
CA TYR A 184 1.94 -10.69 3.43
C TYR A 184 2.58 -9.33 3.64
N LEU A 185 1.85 -8.38 4.21
CA LEU A 185 2.33 -7.03 4.51
C LEU A 185 2.27 -6.82 6.01
N LYS A 186 3.39 -6.50 6.66
CA LYS A 186 3.45 -6.28 8.10
C LYS A 186 4.34 -5.09 8.41
N LEU A 187 3.83 -4.19 9.22
CA LEU A 187 4.61 -3.10 9.78
C LEU A 187 5.65 -3.67 10.73
N CYS A 188 6.91 -3.45 10.38
CA CYS A 188 8.04 -3.78 11.22
C CYS A 188 8.68 -2.47 11.67
N PRO A 189 8.91 -2.26 12.98
CA PRO A 189 9.71 -1.15 13.43
C PRO A 189 11.10 -1.31 12.82
N SER A 190 11.52 -0.32 12.04
CA SER A 190 12.88 -0.27 11.56
C SER A 190 13.78 -0.11 12.79
N TYR A 191 14.60 -1.12 13.10
CA TYR A 191 15.64 -1.09 14.15
C TYR A 191 16.76 -0.09 13.85
N ARG A 192 16.48 1.00 13.14
CA ARG A 192 17.50 1.98 12.78
C ARG A 192 18.00 2.66 14.04
N GLY A 193 19.19 2.23 14.48
CA GLY A 193 20.01 2.93 15.46
C GLY A 193 19.89 2.46 16.91
N VAL A 194 19.12 1.39 17.21
CA VAL A 194 19.21 0.77 18.53
C VAL A 194 20.30 -0.30 18.47
N GLU A 195 21.50 0.06 18.92
CA GLU A 195 22.59 -0.89 19.11
C GLU A 195 22.08 -1.99 20.07
N PRO A 196 22.22 -3.29 19.72
CA PRO A 196 21.81 -4.36 20.62
C PRO A 196 22.52 -4.20 21.97
N PRO A 197 21.86 -4.56 23.09
CA PRO A 197 22.49 -4.46 24.41
C PRO A 197 23.84 -5.15 24.41
N LYS A 198 24.87 -4.48 24.94
CA LYS A 198 26.19 -5.10 25.12
C LYS A 198 26.02 -6.33 26.02
N VAL A 199 26.45 -7.49 25.54
CA VAL A 199 26.50 -8.71 26.35
C VAL A 199 27.55 -8.48 27.42
N GLY A 200 27.14 -8.47 28.69
CA GLY A 200 28.07 -8.45 29.81
C GLY A 200 28.83 -9.78 29.85
N TYR A 201 30.16 -9.71 29.88
CA TYR A 201 31.03 -10.86 30.17
C TYR A 201 31.19 -11.04 31.68
#